data_AF-A0A970LHD1-F1
#
_entry.id   AF-A0A970LHD1-F1
#
_cell.length_a   1.000
_cell.length_b   1.000
_cell.length_c   1.000
_cell.angle_alpha   90.00
_cell.angle_beta   90.00
_cell.angle_gamma   90.00
#
_symmetry.space_group_name_H-M   'P 1'
#
loop_
_entity.id
_entity.type
_entity.pdbx_description
1 polymer ?
#
loop_
_entity_poly.entity_id
_entity_poly.type
_entity_poly.pdbx_seq_one_letter_code
_entity_poly.pdbx_strand_id
1 'polypeptide(L)'
;MRSISSDREVKLFVQGSYANNTNVRLNSDADIAVVLESTFRPKYRPGLLGKNYGFSDSADNIQQFKNDVQQALIKRFGRDVERKNKSIKVHGNSYRVDADTVPCMRYRDYSDDYSLNPNNYVSAIFIQPDEGEGIINYPEQHIINGRTKNAETHLYFKKMVRIIKRMRYLMQDYQYASASGISSFGLESLLWNIPNSLYLENSQYRLVYMFHCILSYLNVNKELLLLYKEANGIKPLCPTQADFGNYLSFLGDLSIFYEYE
;
A
#
# COMPACT_ATOMS: atom_id res chain seq x y z
N MET A 1 16.89 -29.99 1.19
CA MET A 1 17.81 -29.58 0.11
C MET A 1 18.17 -28.12 0.32
N ARG A 2 19.33 -27.86 0.94
CA ARG A 2 19.96 -26.53 0.96
C ARG A 2 20.76 -26.41 -0.34
N SER A 3 20.48 -25.39 -1.14
CA SER A 3 21.27 -25.10 -2.34
C SER A 3 22.45 -24.22 -1.97
N ILE A 4 23.61 -24.44 -2.61
CA ILE A 4 24.87 -23.71 -2.42
C ILE A 4 24.80 -22.34 -3.10
N SER A 5 24.00 -21.41 -2.56
CA SER A 5 23.88 -20.05 -3.10
C SER A 5 23.34 -19.14 -2.01
N SER A 6 24.22 -18.34 -1.39
CA SER A 6 24.00 -17.28 -0.38
C SER A 6 22.94 -17.54 0.70
N ASP A 7 23.33 -17.48 1.99
CA ASP A 7 22.38 -17.51 3.11
C ASP A 7 21.51 -16.23 3.08
N ARG A 8 20.47 -16.23 2.24
CA ARG A 8 19.51 -15.14 2.11
C ARG A 8 18.58 -15.16 3.29
N GLU A 9 18.57 -14.06 4.02
CA GLU A 9 17.55 -13.78 5.03
C GLU A 9 16.31 -13.23 4.33
N VAL A 10 15.16 -13.85 4.59
CA VAL A 10 13.88 -13.47 3.98
C VAL A 10 12.84 -13.22 5.06
N LYS A 11 12.19 -12.06 4.99
CA LYS A 11 11.03 -11.71 5.83
C LYS A 11 9.75 -11.83 5.02
N LEU A 12 8.75 -12.48 5.59
CA LEU A 12 7.40 -12.61 5.01
C LEU A 12 6.41 -11.78 5.84
N PHE A 13 5.55 -11.01 5.18
CA PHE A 13 4.39 -10.43 5.83
C PHE A 13 3.24 -10.20 4.85
N VAL A 14 2.02 -10.21 5.37
CA VAL A 14 0.82 -9.87 4.61
C VAL A 14 0.71 -8.34 4.52
N GLN A 15 0.35 -7.84 3.35
CA GLN A 15 0.10 -6.42 3.09
C GLN A 15 -1.30 -6.22 2.47
N GLY A 16 -1.57 -5.01 1.98
CA GLY A 16 -2.81 -4.69 1.30
C GLY A 16 -4.05 -4.80 2.20
N SER A 17 -5.19 -5.06 1.57
CA SER A 17 -6.49 -4.94 2.24
C SER A 17 -6.71 -5.98 3.35
N TYR A 18 -6.09 -7.16 3.26
CA TYR A 18 -6.11 -8.18 4.31
C TYR A 18 -5.36 -7.70 5.56
N ALA A 19 -4.12 -7.24 5.40
CA ALA A 19 -3.32 -6.74 6.53
C ALA A 19 -3.96 -5.51 7.18
N ASN A 20 -4.60 -4.67 6.36
CA ASN A 20 -5.29 -3.46 6.80
C ASN A 20 -6.71 -3.72 7.30
N ASN A 21 -7.27 -4.92 7.19
CA ASN A 21 -8.68 -5.23 7.53
C ASN A 21 -9.67 -4.25 6.86
N THR A 22 -9.40 -3.93 5.60
CA THR A 22 -10.22 -3.05 4.75
C THR A 22 -10.72 -3.76 3.50
N ASN A 23 -10.60 -5.09 3.45
CA ASN A 23 -11.18 -5.92 2.40
C ASN A 23 -12.72 -5.82 2.41
N VAL A 24 -13.29 -5.87 1.21
CA VAL A 24 -14.74 -6.00 0.98
C VAL A 24 -14.92 -7.21 0.08
N ARG A 25 -16.07 -7.90 0.15
CA ARG A 25 -16.28 -9.24 -0.47
C ARG A 25 -15.89 -9.35 -1.96
N LEU A 26 -15.81 -8.24 -2.69
CA LEU A 26 -15.41 -8.17 -4.09
C LEU A 26 -13.88 -8.23 -4.33
N ASN A 27 -13.04 -8.19 -3.29
CA ASN A 27 -11.59 -8.20 -3.42
C ASN A 27 -10.95 -9.00 -2.28
N SER A 28 -10.66 -10.27 -2.55
CA SER A 28 -10.24 -11.29 -1.57
C SER A 28 -8.83 -11.84 -1.79
N ASP A 29 -8.04 -11.21 -2.65
CA ASP A 29 -6.67 -11.66 -2.90
C ASP A 29 -5.78 -11.25 -1.71
N ALA A 30 -4.98 -12.20 -1.22
CA ALA A 30 -4.02 -11.95 -0.16
C ALA A 30 -2.69 -11.46 -0.75
N ASP A 31 -2.29 -10.22 -0.44
CA ASP A 31 -0.98 -9.69 -0.84
C ASP A 31 0.08 -10.12 0.17
N ILE A 32 1.13 -10.82 -0.28
CA ILE A 32 2.23 -11.30 0.57
C ILE A 32 3.54 -10.68 0.09
N ALA A 33 4.17 -9.86 0.93
CA ALA A 33 5.52 -9.36 0.67
C ALA A 33 6.56 -10.44 1.03
N VAL A 34 7.47 -10.69 0.10
CA VAL A 34 8.64 -11.57 0.31
C VAL A 34 9.88 -10.69 0.23
N VAL A 35 10.37 -10.25 1.38
CA VAL A 35 11.46 -9.27 1.47
C VAL A 35 12.79 -9.96 1.64
N LEU A 36 13.71 -9.73 0.70
CA LEU A 36 15.12 -10.03 0.87
C LEU A 36 15.74 -9.02 1.87
N GLU A 37 16.20 -9.51 3.01
CA GLU A 37 16.75 -8.70 4.12
C GLU A 37 18.27 -8.76 4.21
N SER A 38 18.90 -9.83 3.69
CA SER A 38 20.36 -9.98 3.69
C SER A 38 21.08 -8.96 2.81
N THR A 39 20.35 -8.25 1.94
CA THR A 39 20.84 -7.12 1.18
C THR A 39 19.73 -6.06 1.05
N PHE A 40 20.11 -4.83 0.70
CA PHE A 40 19.17 -3.73 0.62
C PHE A 40 19.56 -2.73 -0.46
N ARG A 41 18.56 -1.97 -0.93
CA ARG A 41 18.73 -0.81 -1.79
C ARG A 41 18.83 0.45 -0.92
N PRO A 42 19.99 1.13 -0.85
CA PRO A 42 20.11 2.34 -0.06
C PRO A 42 19.73 3.59 -0.83
N LYS A 43 19.37 4.64 -0.08
CA LYS A 43 19.47 6.02 -0.49
C LYS A 43 20.28 6.79 0.55
N TYR A 44 21.36 7.40 0.11
CA TYR A 44 22.26 8.18 0.97
C TYR A 44 22.10 9.67 0.70
N ARG A 45 22.57 10.48 1.66
CA ARG A 45 22.75 11.92 1.42
C ARG A 45 23.75 12.17 0.28
N PRO A 46 23.62 13.30 -0.43
CA PRO A 46 24.59 13.69 -1.46
C PRO A 46 26.04 13.62 -0.95
N GLY A 47 26.91 12.95 -1.72
CA GLY A 47 28.33 12.78 -1.38
C GLY A 47 28.67 11.61 -0.46
N LEU A 48 27.69 10.90 0.10
CA LEU A 48 27.92 9.70 0.91
C LEU A 48 27.71 8.41 0.10
N LEU A 49 28.41 7.36 0.52
CA LEU A 49 28.38 6.01 -0.06
C LEU A 49 28.21 4.97 1.05
N GLY A 50 27.88 3.73 0.68
CA GLY A 50 27.71 2.63 1.64
C GLY A 50 28.93 2.40 2.53
N LYS A 51 30.14 2.58 2.01
CA LYS A 51 31.38 2.48 2.79
C LYS A 51 31.45 3.44 3.99
N ASN A 52 30.80 4.61 3.92
CA ASN A 52 30.75 5.56 5.04
C ASN A 52 29.98 4.99 6.23
N TYR A 53 29.07 4.05 5.98
CA TYR A 53 28.27 3.34 6.96
C TYR A 53 28.85 1.95 7.28
N GLY A 54 30.01 1.60 6.73
CA GLY A 54 30.62 0.27 6.88
C GLY A 54 29.98 -0.82 6.02
N PHE A 55 29.16 -0.46 5.02
CA PHE A 55 28.56 -1.43 4.10
C PHE A 55 29.49 -1.77 2.93
N SER A 56 29.24 -2.94 2.34
CA SER A 56 29.86 -3.41 1.10
C SER A 56 28.80 -3.76 0.07
N ASP A 57 29.18 -3.77 -1.20
CA ASP A 57 28.27 -4.13 -2.29
C ASP A 57 27.98 -5.64 -2.29
N SER A 58 26.74 -6.00 -2.60
CA SER A 58 26.32 -7.39 -2.75
C SER A 58 26.21 -7.77 -4.22
N ALA A 59 26.52 -9.04 -4.54
CA ALA A 59 26.24 -9.63 -5.85
C ALA A 59 24.77 -10.10 -6.00
N ASP A 60 23.97 -10.04 -4.93
CA ASP A 60 22.55 -10.40 -5.00
C ASP A 60 21.79 -9.43 -5.91
N ASN A 61 20.92 -10.00 -6.75
CA ASN A 61 20.08 -9.27 -7.69
C ASN A 61 18.60 -9.55 -7.39
N ILE A 62 17.80 -8.50 -7.25
CA ILE A 62 16.36 -8.60 -7.00
C ILE A 62 15.61 -9.37 -8.11
N GLN A 63 16.04 -9.28 -9.37
CA GLN A 63 15.41 -10.03 -10.46
C GLN A 63 15.66 -11.53 -10.31
N GLN A 64 16.90 -11.92 -9.95
CA GLN A 64 17.22 -13.31 -9.65
C GLN A 64 16.45 -13.78 -8.42
N PHE A 65 16.34 -12.96 -7.38
CA PHE A 65 15.52 -13.27 -6.21
C PHE A 65 14.05 -13.53 -6.59
N LYS A 66 13.44 -12.71 -7.46
CA LYS A 66 12.09 -12.96 -7.98
C LYS A 66 11.99 -14.29 -8.74
N ASN A 67 13.01 -14.65 -9.53
CA ASN A 67 13.08 -15.97 -10.19
C ASN A 67 13.12 -17.11 -9.18
N ASP A 68 13.95 -16.99 -8.15
CA ASP A 68 14.11 -18.03 -7.14
C ASP A 68 12.84 -18.21 -6.30
N VAL A 69 12.15 -17.11 -5.94
CA VAL A 69 10.83 -17.17 -5.30
C VAL A 69 9.80 -17.85 -6.21
N GLN A 70 9.78 -17.53 -7.51
CA GLN A 70 8.89 -18.21 -8.46
C GLN A 70 9.16 -19.72 -8.50
N GLN A 71 10.42 -20.14 -8.59
CA GLN A 71 10.76 -21.56 -8.58
C GLN A 71 10.34 -22.26 -7.29
N ALA A 72 10.52 -21.60 -6.13
CA ALA A 72 10.05 -22.12 -4.85
C ALA A 72 8.52 -22.28 -4.82
N LEU A 73 7.77 -21.31 -5.36
CA LEU A 73 6.31 -21.38 -5.47
C LEU A 73 5.86 -22.48 -6.45
N ILE A 74 6.47 -22.58 -7.64
CA ILE A 74 6.16 -23.64 -8.63
C ILE A 74 6.40 -25.01 -8.02
N LYS A 75 7.49 -25.19 -7.28
CA LYS A 75 7.76 -26.46 -6.59
C LYS A 75 6.67 -26.85 -5.59
N ARG A 76 5.99 -25.89 -4.98
CA ARG A 76 4.95 -26.12 -3.95
C ARG A 76 3.53 -26.17 -4.50
N PHE A 77 3.22 -25.36 -5.52
CA PHE A 77 1.87 -25.13 -6.03
C PHE A 77 1.70 -25.53 -7.51
N GLY A 78 2.79 -25.90 -8.20
CA GLY A 78 2.77 -26.41 -9.56
C GLY A 78 2.21 -25.38 -10.55
N ARG A 79 1.22 -25.82 -11.33
CA ARG A 79 0.57 -25.04 -12.40
C ARG A 79 -0.25 -23.85 -11.91
N ASP A 80 -0.52 -23.78 -10.61
CA ASP A 80 -1.32 -22.70 -10.02
C ASP A 80 -0.51 -21.41 -9.87
N VAL A 81 0.76 -21.39 -10.29
CA VAL A 81 1.66 -20.23 -10.21
C VAL A 81 1.73 -19.52 -11.55
N GLU A 82 1.48 -18.21 -11.52
CA GLU A 82 1.56 -17.33 -12.67
C GLU A 82 2.44 -16.12 -12.37
N ARG A 83 3.49 -15.90 -13.17
CA ARG A 83 4.32 -14.70 -13.03
C ARG A 83 3.60 -13.49 -13.61
N LYS A 84 3.51 -12.41 -12.84
CA LYS A 84 3.04 -11.09 -13.28
C LYS A 84 4.19 -10.09 -13.25
N ASN A 85 3.98 -8.91 -13.82
CA ASN A 85 5.03 -7.90 -13.92
C ASN A 85 5.66 -7.54 -12.56
N LYS A 86 4.85 -7.35 -11.51
CA LYS A 86 5.32 -6.93 -10.17
C LYS A 86 5.20 -8.00 -9.09
N SER A 87 4.46 -9.07 -9.36
CA SER A 87 4.13 -10.12 -8.39
C SER A 87 4.21 -11.51 -9.05
N ILE A 88 4.03 -12.54 -8.25
CA ILE A 88 3.80 -13.91 -8.67
C ILE A 88 2.47 -14.31 -8.05
N LYS A 89 1.46 -14.49 -8.91
CA LYS A 89 0.12 -14.89 -8.49
C LYS A 89 0.10 -16.40 -8.23
N VAL A 90 -0.47 -16.78 -7.10
CA VAL A 90 -0.81 -18.17 -6.77
C VAL A 90 -2.32 -18.26 -6.79
N HIS A 91 -2.85 -18.97 -7.77
CA HIS A 91 -4.28 -19.11 -7.98
C HIS A 91 -4.94 -19.89 -6.84
N GLY A 92 -6.09 -19.40 -6.39
CA GLY A 92 -6.91 -19.98 -5.34
C GLY A 92 -7.47 -21.35 -5.71
N ASN A 93 -8.12 -22.01 -4.75
CA ASN A 93 -8.93 -23.21 -4.98
C ASN A 93 -10.05 -23.29 -3.93
N SER A 94 -10.77 -24.41 -3.85
CA SER A 94 -11.87 -24.59 -2.89
C SER A 94 -11.48 -24.42 -1.42
N TYR A 95 -10.19 -24.43 -1.06
CA TYR A 95 -9.70 -24.32 0.31
C TYR A 95 -8.74 -23.14 0.55
N ARG A 96 -8.38 -22.37 -0.48
CA ARG A 96 -7.45 -21.24 -0.37
C ARG A 96 -7.89 -20.09 -1.27
N VAL A 97 -7.71 -18.86 -0.79
CA VAL A 97 -7.89 -17.65 -1.61
C VAL A 97 -6.73 -17.47 -2.59
N ASP A 98 -6.95 -16.67 -3.64
CA ASP A 98 -5.87 -16.16 -4.47
C ASP A 98 -4.85 -15.39 -3.63
N ALA A 99 -3.57 -15.47 -4.00
CA ALA A 99 -2.51 -14.69 -3.35
C ALA A 99 -1.56 -14.07 -4.36
N ASP A 100 -1.28 -12.78 -4.18
CA ASP A 100 -0.24 -12.06 -4.91
C ASP A 100 1.03 -12.02 -4.06
N THR A 101 2.02 -12.82 -4.44
CA THR A 101 3.32 -12.81 -3.79
C THR A 101 4.20 -11.74 -4.44
N VAL A 102 4.74 -10.81 -3.66
CA VAL A 102 5.53 -9.67 -4.15
C VAL A 102 6.99 -9.83 -3.68
N PRO A 103 7.87 -10.42 -4.49
CA PRO A 103 9.30 -10.42 -4.20
C PRO A 103 9.87 -9.01 -4.24
N CYS A 104 10.48 -8.60 -3.15
CA CYS A 104 11.06 -7.28 -3.00
C CYS A 104 12.36 -7.36 -2.19
N MET A 105 13.12 -6.27 -2.23
CA MET A 105 14.34 -6.10 -1.45
C MET A 105 14.09 -5.04 -0.38
N ARG A 106 14.74 -5.15 0.77
CA ARG A 106 14.73 -4.07 1.76
C ARG A 106 15.23 -2.77 1.11
N TYR A 107 14.55 -1.67 1.35
CA TYR A 107 15.03 -0.33 0.99
C TYR A 107 15.31 0.46 2.26
N ARG A 108 16.43 1.19 2.30
CA ARG A 108 16.86 1.96 3.48
C ARG A 108 17.15 3.40 3.07
N ASP A 109 16.34 4.33 3.55
CA ASP A 109 16.56 5.77 3.33
C ASP A 109 17.36 6.35 4.50
N TYR A 110 18.60 6.75 4.23
CA TYR A 110 19.51 7.41 5.15
C TYR A 110 19.58 8.93 4.90
N SER A 111 18.67 9.51 4.13
CA SER A 111 18.73 10.94 3.75
C SER A 111 18.68 11.88 4.95
N ASP A 112 18.06 11.47 6.05
CA ASP A 112 17.95 12.26 7.28
C ASP A 112 18.95 11.81 8.37
N ASP A 113 19.90 10.92 8.06
CA ASP A 113 20.93 10.50 9.01
C ASP A 113 22.19 11.37 8.91
N TYR A 114 22.46 12.12 9.97
CA TYR A 114 23.65 12.95 10.13
C TYR A 114 24.75 12.30 10.96
N SER A 115 24.53 11.08 11.46
CA SER A 115 25.42 10.40 12.42
C SER A 115 26.22 9.25 11.81
N LEU A 116 25.98 8.91 10.54
CA LEU A 116 26.54 7.72 9.87
C LEU A 116 26.19 6.41 10.60
N ASN A 117 25.04 6.39 11.28
CA ASN A 117 24.58 5.23 12.01
C ASN A 117 23.90 4.25 11.04
N PRO A 118 24.42 3.00 10.88
CA PRO A 118 23.85 2.02 9.96
C PRO A 118 22.41 1.61 10.28
N ASN A 119 21.94 1.88 11.50
CA ASN A 119 20.58 1.58 11.95
C ASN A 119 19.63 2.79 11.90
N ASN A 120 20.13 3.98 11.59
CA ASN A 120 19.31 5.20 11.51
C ASN A 120 18.80 5.41 10.08
N TYR A 121 17.75 4.66 9.70
CA TYR A 121 17.13 4.76 8.38
C TYR A 121 15.62 4.63 8.43
N VAL A 122 14.94 5.23 7.44
CA VAL A 122 13.54 4.92 7.15
C VAL A 122 13.48 3.66 6.33
N SER A 123 12.88 2.61 6.89
CA SER A 123 12.73 1.31 6.24
C SER A 123 11.62 1.34 5.19
N ALA A 124 11.84 0.75 4.01
CA ALA A 124 10.82 0.55 2.98
C ALA A 124 11.07 -0.77 2.26
N ILE A 125 10.31 -1.04 1.20
CA ILE A 125 10.60 -2.11 0.25
C ILE A 125 10.87 -1.53 -1.14
N PHE A 126 11.78 -2.17 -1.87
CA PHE A 126 12.07 -1.91 -3.27
C PHE A 126 11.58 -3.09 -4.10
N ILE A 127 10.67 -2.83 -5.04
CA ILE A 127 10.14 -3.80 -6.00
C ILE A 127 10.76 -3.49 -7.35
N GLN A 128 11.37 -4.48 -7.97
CA GLN A 128 11.80 -4.40 -9.36
C GLN A 128 10.78 -5.13 -10.23
N PRO A 129 9.98 -4.42 -11.04
CA PRO A 129 9.15 -5.06 -12.06
C PRO A 129 10.00 -5.82 -13.08
N ASP A 130 9.38 -6.78 -13.77
CA ASP A 130 10.00 -7.40 -14.96
C ASP A 130 10.18 -6.36 -16.08
N GLU A 131 9.21 -5.45 -16.20
CA GLU A 131 9.20 -4.34 -17.15
C GLU A 131 8.90 -3.01 -16.43
N GLY A 132 9.77 -2.02 -16.66
CA GLY A 132 9.65 -0.67 -16.14
C GLY A 132 10.61 -0.35 -14.99
N GLU A 133 10.41 0.83 -14.40
CA GLU A 133 11.27 1.35 -13.34
C GLU A 133 11.00 0.71 -11.97
N GLY A 134 12.01 0.75 -11.11
CA GLY A 134 11.91 0.27 -9.74
C GLY A 134 10.95 1.10 -8.90
N ILE A 135 10.24 0.44 -7.98
CA ILE A 135 9.19 1.03 -7.17
C ILE A 135 9.57 0.92 -5.69
N ILE A 136 9.63 2.05 -5.00
CA ILE A 136 9.79 2.09 -3.54
C ILE A 136 8.40 2.15 -2.91
N ASN A 137 8.11 1.34 -1.91
CA ASN A 137 6.84 1.37 -1.18
C ASN A 137 7.04 1.21 0.34
N TYR A 138 6.08 1.67 1.13
CA TYR A 138 6.13 1.74 2.60
C TYR A 138 4.96 0.98 3.25
N PRO A 139 4.80 -0.33 2.97
CA PRO A 139 3.65 -1.10 3.44
C PRO A 139 3.64 -1.27 4.96
N GLU A 140 4.80 -1.38 5.61
CA GLU A 140 4.89 -1.53 7.07
C GLU A 140 4.37 -0.26 7.78
N GLN A 141 4.79 0.93 7.33
CA GLN A 141 4.29 2.21 7.83
C GLN A 141 2.79 2.37 7.55
N HIS A 142 2.35 2.01 6.35
CA HIS A 142 0.93 2.06 5.99
C HIS A 142 0.08 1.21 6.97
N ILE A 143 0.51 -0.02 7.25
CA ILE A 143 -0.18 -0.93 8.19
C ILE A 143 -0.18 -0.35 9.60
N ILE A 144 0.96 0.15 10.09
CA ILE A 144 1.09 0.74 11.42
C ILE A 144 0.18 1.96 11.56
N ASN A 145 0.31 2.93 10.65
CA ASN A 145 -0.47 4.17 10.68
C ASN A 145 -1.97 3.91 10.55
N GLY A 146 -2.36 2.98 9.69
CA GLY A 146 -3.75 2.58 9.53
C GLY A 146 -4.31 1.88 10.78
N ARG A 147 -3.50 1.10 11.51
CA ARG A 147 -3.89 0.50 12.80
C ARG A 147 -4.03 1.56 13.90
N THR A 148 -3.04 2.44 14.02
CA THR A 148 -3.04 3.55 15.00
C THR A 148 -4.27 4.43 14.81
N LYS A 149 -4.49 4.96 13.60
CA LYS A 149 -5.66 5.79 13.32
C LYS A 149 -6.98 5.06 13.59
N ASN A 150 -7.06 3.77 13.24
CA ASN A 150 -8.26 2.99 13.51
C ASN A 150 -8.53 2.80 15.01
N ALA A 151 -7.49 2.65 15.83
CA ALA A 151 -7.64 2.59 17.28
C ALA A 151 -8.10 3.95 17.85
N GLU A 152 -7.44 5.04 17.45
CA GLU A 152 -7.75 6.40 17.89
C GLU A 152 -9.15 6.89 17.46
N THR A 153 -9.73 6.30 16.41
CA THR A 153 -11.07 6.61 15.91
C THR A 153 -12.12 5.57 16.32
N HIS A 154 -11.87 4.78 17.37
CA HIS A 154 -12.81 3.75 17.85
C HIS A 154 -13.33 2.81 16.75
N LEU A 155 -12.43 2.41 15.85
CA LEU A 155 -12.67 1.55 14.69
C LEU A 155 -13.49 2.17 13.55
N TYR A 156 -13.86 3.46 13.63
CA TYR A 156 -14.66 4.12 12.60
C TYR A 156 -13.89 4.39 11.31
N PHE A 157 -12.58 4.69 11.38
CA PHE A 157 -11.76 4.89 10.19
C PHE A 157 -11.90 3.73 9.19
N LYS A 158 -11.64 2.48 9.61
CA LYS A 158 -11.73 1.32 8.68
C LYS A 158 -13.17 1.00 8.28
N LYS A 159 -14.18 1.34 9.09
CA LYS A 159 -15.60 1.24 8.69
C LYS A 159 -15.87 2.17 7.50
N MET A 160 -15.42 3.42 7.57
CA MET A 160 -15.57 4.39 6.48
C MET A 160 -14.78 4.00 5.23
N VAL A 161 -13.56 3.45 5.40
CA VAL A 161 -12.79 2.90 4.26
C VAL A 161 -13.55 1.79 3.54
N ARG A 162 -14.19 0.87 4.26
CA ARG A 162 -15.01 -0.17 3.63
C ARG A 162 -16.23 0.40 2.92
N ILE A 163 -16.88 1.44 3.47
CA ILE A 163 -18.01 2.12 2.85
C ILE A 163 -17.58 2.80 1.54
N ILE A 164 -16.55 3.65 1.55
CA ILE A 164 -16.12 4.35 0.32
C ILE A 164 -15.64 3.38 -0.76
N LYS A 165 -14.98 2.26 -0.38
CA LYS A 165 -14.62 1.21 -1.33
C LYS A 165 -15.85 0.56 -1.95
N ARG A 166 -16.88 0.28 -1.14
CA ARG A 166 -18.14 -0.27 -1.66
C ARG A 166 -18.85 0.73 -2.57
N MET A 167 -18.88 2.00 -2.21
CA MET A 167 -19.43 3.06 -3.07
C MET A 167 -18.70 3.15 -4.40
N ARG A 168 -17.36 3.14 -4.39
CA ARG A 168 -16.57 3.10 -5.62
C ARG A 168 -16.95 1.90 -6.50
N TYR A 169 -17.07 0.70 -5.93
CA TYR A 169 -17.48 -0.47 -6.72
C TYR A 169 -18.89 -0.32 -7.31
N LEU A 170 -19.85 0.19 -6.53
CA LEU A 170 -21.19 0.47 -7.03
C LEU A 170 -21.14 1.51 -8.16
N MET A 171 -20.40 2.61 -7.99
CA MET A 171 -20.20 3.60 -9.05
C MET A 171 -19.61 2.98 -10.34
N GLN A 172 -18.69 2.01 -10.22
CA GLN A 172 -18.18 1.27 -11.38
C GLN A 172 -19.27 0.42 -12.06
N ASP A 173 -20.11 -0.26 -11.28
CA ASP A 173 -21.24 -1.04 -11.82
C ASP A 173 -22.21 -0.13 -12.60
N TYR A 174 -22.41 1.10 -12.12
CA TYR A 174 -23.19 2.17 -12.76
C TYR A 174 -22.41 2.97 -13.83
N GLN A 175 -21.23 2.52 -14.23
CA GLN A 175 -20.43 3.09 -15.32
C GLN A 175 -19.91 4.53 -15.08
N TYR A 176 -19.74 4.96 -13.83
CA TYR A 176 -19.04 6.21 -13.52
C TYR A 176 -17.54 6.05 -13.80
N ALA A 177 -17.05 6.73 -14.83
CA ALA A 177 -15.64 6.65 -15.24
C ALA A 177 -14.65 7.09 -14.14
N SER A 178 -15.04 8.07 -13.33
CA SER A 178 -14.22 8.60 -12.21
C SER A 178 -13.87 7.55 -11.16
N ALA A 179 -14.70 6.52 -10.98
CA ALA A 179 -14.47 5.45 -10.02
C ALA A 179 -13.32 4.52 -10.44
N SER A 180 -13.03 4.41 -11.74
CA SER A 180 -11.95 3.57 -12.27
C SER A 180 -10.57 4.19 -12.09
N GLY A 181 -10.48 5.53 -12.04
CA GLY A 181 -9.22 6.27 -11.89
C GLY A 181 -8.63 6.27 -10.48
N ILE A 182 -9.41 5.90 -9.45
CA ILE A 182 -8.97 5.89 -8.06
C ILE A 182 -8.77 4.45 -7.60
N SER A 183 -7.70 4.15 -6.85
CA SER A 183 -7.45 2.82 -6.31
C SER A 183 -8.01 2.65 -4.90
N SER A 184 -8.20 1.40 -4.45
CA SER A 184 -8.58 1.11 -3.05
C SER A 184 -7.56 1.64 -2.04
N PHE A 185 -6.27 1.54 -2.37
CA PHE A 185 -5.18 2.12 -1.58
C PHE A 185 -5.28 3.65 -1.52
N GLY A 186 -5.62 4.27 -2.64
CA GLY A 186 -5.84 5.71 -2.74
C GLY A 186 -7.03 6.19 -1.89
N LEU A 187 -8.13 5.43 -1.83
CA LEU A 187 -9.26 5.74 -0.96
C LEU A 187 -8.94 5.56 0.53
N GLU A 188 -8.19 4.52 0.87
CA GLU A 188 -7.74 4.31 2.26
C GLU A 188 -6.83 5.46 2.71
N SER A 189 -5.93 5.90 1.83
CA SER A 189 -5.05 7.06 2.07
C SER A 189 -5.82 8.37 2.15
N LEU A 190 -6.79 8.60 1.26
CA LEU A 190 -7.67 9.77 1.31
C LEU A 190 -8.32 9.91 2.70
N LEU A 191 -8.94 8.83 3.19
CA LEU A 191 -9.61 8.85 4.49
C LEU A 191 -8.64 8.90 5.67
N TRP A 192 -7.40 8.44 5.51
CA TRP A 192 -6.39 8.50 6.56
C TRP A 192 -6.01 9.95 6.92
N ASN A 193 -6.07 10.87 5.96
CA ASN A 193 -5.77 12.29 6.19
C ASN A 193 -6.89 13.05 6.91
N ILE A 194 -8.10 12.49 7.01
CA ILE A 194 -9.23 13.15 7.66
C ILE A 194 -8.99 13.23 9.17
N PRO A 195 -9.18 14.38 9.83
CA PRO A 195 -9.02 14.52 11.28
C PRO A 195 -9.80 13.48 12.09
N ASN A 196 -9.21 12.98 13.18
CA ASN A 196 -9.85 11.98 14.03
C ASN A 196 -11.19 12.48 14.63
N SER A 197 -11.30 13.78 14.91
CA SER A 197 -12.51 14.41 15.45
C SER A 197 -13.75 14.14 14.60
N LEU A 198 -13.64 14.16 13.27
CA LEU A 198 -14.78 13.86 12.37
C LEU A 198 -15.31 12.43 12.50
N TYR A 199 -14.45 11.49 12.91
CA TYR A 199 -14.86 10.12 13.20
C TYR A 199 -15.45 9.96 14.62
N LEU A 200 -15.03 10.80 15.56
CA LEU A 200 -15.41 10.70 16.98
C LEU A 200 -16.67 11.51 17.31
N GLU A 201 -16.78 12.74 16.83
CA GLU A 201 -17.95 13.61 17.03
C GLU A 201 -19.22 12.99 16.44
N ASN A 202 -19.06 12.22 15.36
CA ASN A 202 -20.16 11.55 14.68
C ASN A 202 -20.41 10.11 15.15
N SER A 203 -19.67 9.64 16.16
CA SER A 203 -19.69 8.23 16.61
C SER A 203 -21.02 7.77 17.21
N GLN A 204 -21.86 8.71 17.65
CA GLN A 204 -23.21 8.46 18.16
C GLN A 204 -24.26 8.31 17.06
N TYR A 205 -23.96 8.75 15.83
CA TYR A 205 -24.89 8.68 14.71
C TYR A 205 -24.69 7.41 13.88
N ARG A 206 -25.65 7.17 12.97
CA ARG A 206 -25.55 6.08 11.99
C ARG A 206 -24.34 6.31 11.07
N LEU A 207 -23.71 5.21 10.65
CA LEU A 207 -22.54 5.24 9.75
C LEU A 207 -22.79 6.03 8.45
N VAL A 208 -24.04 6.02 7.96
CA VAL A 208 -24.47 6.76 6.77
C VAL A 208 -24.33 8.27 6.99
N TYR A 209 -24.77 8.78 8.14
CA TYR A 209 -24.61 10.20 8.49
C TYR A 209 -23.14 10.58 8.66
N MET A 210 -22.35 9.74 9.36
CA MET A 210 -20.90 9.98 9.48
C MET A 210 -20.21 10.04 8.12
N PHE A 211 -20.56 9.13 7.21
CA PHE A 211 -20.00 9.14 5.85
C PHE A 211 -20.40 10.40 5.08
N HIS A 212 -21.64 10.86 5.22
CA HIS A 212 -22.09 12.15 4.69
C HIS A 212 -21.23 13.31 5.21
N CYS A 213 -21.00 13.41 6.52
CA CYS A 213 -20.15 14.46 7.10
C CYS A 213 -18.71 14.43 6.58
N ILE A 214 -18.12 13.24 6.44
CA ILE A 214 -16.76 13.08 5.87
C ILE A 214 -16.73 13.53 4.40
N LEU A 215 -17.73 13.15 3.61
CA LEU A 215 -17.82 13.55 2.21
C LEU A 215 -18.03 15.07 2.08
N SER A 216 -18.87 15.67 2.92
CA SER A 216 -19.05 17.13 2.97
C SER A 216 -17.75 17.83 3.36
N TYR A 217 -17.01 17.33 4.35
CA TYR A 217 -15.69 17.86 4.70
C TYR A 217 -14.70 17.80 3.53
N LEU A 218 -14.61 16.66 2.85
CA LEU A 218 -13.75 16.49 1.67
C LEU A 218 -14.13 17.47 0.56
N ASN A 219 -15.42 17.73 0.35
CA ASN A 219 -15.89 18.64 -0.69
C ASN A 219 -15.61 20.12 -0.38
N VAL A 220 -15.73 20.53 0.88
CA VAL A 220 -15.39 21.89 1.31
C VAL A 220 -13.88 22.11 1.29
N ASN A 221 -13.09 21.08 1.56
CA ASN A 221 -11.64 21.16 1.73
C ASN A 221 -10.86 20.50 0.58
N LYS A 222 -11.39 20.54 -0.65
CA LYS A 222 -10.77 19.89 -1.83
C LYS A 222 -9.31 20.29 -2.05
N GLU A 223 -8.96 21.54 -1.78
CA GLU A 223 -7.58 22.03 -1.93
C GLU A 223 -6.58 21.32 -1.00
N LEU A 224 -7.04 20.75 0.12
CA LEU A 224 -6.16 19.99 1.02
C LEU A 224 -5.65 18.67 0.39
N LEU A 225 -6.28 18.18 -0.69
CA LEU A 225 -5.81 16.97 -1.39
C LEU A 225 -4.36 17.10 -1.88
N LEU A 226 -3.89 18.32 -2.18
CA LEU A 226 -2.50 18.60 -2.55
C LEU A 226 -1.52 18.46 -1.37
N LEU A 227 -2.01 18.58 -0.14
CA LEU A 227 -1.23 18.42 1.09
C LEU A 227 -1.35 16.99 1.66
N TYR A 228 -2.33 16.23 1.21
CA TYR A 228 -2.59 14.88 1.70
C TYR A 228 -1.45 13.94 1.31
N LYS A 229 -1.23 12.97 2.19
CA LYS A 229 -0.23 11.92 2.00
C LYS A 229 -0.90 10.57 1.78
N GLU A 230 -0.18 9.63 1.19
CA GLU A 230 -0.53 8.22 1.31
C GLU A 230 -0.59 7.82 2.80
N ALA A 231 -1.34 6.77 3.17
CA ALA A 231 -1.50 6.41 4.59
C ALA A 231 -0.18 6.00 5.27
N ASN A 232 0.88 5.73 4.51
CA ASN A 232 2.24 5.58 5.04
C ASN A 232 2.81 6.88 5.64
N GLY A 233 2.20 8.05 5.40
CA GLY A 233 2.64 9.33 5.94
C GLY A 233 3.91 9.91 5.29
N ILE A 234 4.40 9.29 4.21
CA ILE A 234 5.67 9.62 3.57
C ILE A 234 5.42 10.24 2.18
N LYS A 235 4.74 9.52 1.29
CA LYS A 235 4.51 9.98 -0.08
C LYS A 235 3.29 10.90 -0.19
N PRO A 236 3.27 11.86 -1.12
CA PRO A 236 2.07 12.64 -1.41
C PRO A 236 0.96 11.74 -2.00
N LEU A 237 -0.29 12.03 -1.65
CA LEU A 237 -1.46 11.34 -2.21
C LEU A 237 -1.67 11.69 -3.68
N CYS A 238 -1.47 12.97 -4.01
CA CYS A 238 -1.56 13.51 -5.38
C CYS A 238 -0.17 14.01 -5.81
N PRO A 239 0.74 13.12 -6.28
CA PRO A 239 2.05 13.54 -6.75
C PRO A 239 1.98 14.41 -8.01
N THR A 240 0.90 14.29 -8.80
CA THR A 240 0.69 15.09 -10.01
C THR A 240 -0.65 15.82 -10.00
N GLN A 241 -0.78 16.82 -10.86
CA GLN A 241 -2.05 17.53 -11.07
C GLN A 241 -3.14 16.62 -11.66
N ALA A 242 -2.76 15.59 -12.42
CA ALA A 242 -3.69 14.60 -12.94
C ALA A 242 -4.29 13.75 -11.81
N ASP A 243 -3.48 13.34 -10.83
CA ASP A 243 -3.97 12.62 -9.65
C ASP A 243 -4.98 13.46 -8.88
N PHE A 244 -4.65 14.75 -8.64
CA PHE A 244 -5.56 15.69 -8.01
C PHE A 244 -6.89 15.80 -8.78
N GLY A 245 -6.83 15.97 -10.11
CA GLY A 245 -8.01 16.02 -10.97
C GLY A 245 -8.87 14.75 -10.89
N ASN A 246 -8.24 13.57 -10.82
CA ASN A 246 -8.95 12.29 -10.66
C ASN A 246 -9.72 12.24 -9.33
N TYR A 247 -9.11 12.71 -8.23
CA TYR A 247 -9.79 12.77 -6.93
C TYR A 247 -10.94 13.78 -6.92
N LEU A 248 -10.77 14.94 -7.54
CA LEU A 248 -11.85 15.93 -7.65
C LEU A 248 -13.05 15.39 -8.41
N SER A 249 -12.82 14.73 -9.56
CA SER A 249 -13.87 14.11 -10.36
C SER A 249 -14.57 13.00 -9.57
N PHE A 250 -13.82 12.12 -8.92
CA PHE A 250 -14.39 11.06 -8.10
C PHE A 250 -15.23 11.59 -6.95
N LEU A 251 -14.79 12.62 -6.22
CA LEU A 251 -15.54 13.20 -5.11
C LEU A 251 -16.80 13.93 -5.58
N GLY A 252 -16.74 14.60 -6.73
CA GLY A 252 -17.92 15.21 -7.35
C GLY A 252 -18.99 14.18 -7.68
N ASP A 253 -18.61 13.14 -8.42
CA ASP A 253 -19.52 12.06 -8.81
C ASP A 253 -20.03 11.27 -7.59
N LEU A 254 -19.16 11.00 -6.61
CA LEU A 254 -19.54 10.31 -5.37
C LEU A 254 -20.59 11.12 -4.58
N SER A 255 -20.54 12.45 -4.62
CA SER A 255 -21.51 13.31 -3.93
C SER A 255 -22.88 13.28 -4.58
N ILE A 256 -22.93 13.14 -5.91
CA ILE A 256 -24.18 12.95 -6.66
C ILE A 256 -24.72 11.52 -6.43
N PHE A 257 -23.83 10.53 -6.45
CA PHE A 257 -24.20 9.13 -6.26
C PHE A 257 -24.67 8.82 -4.83
N TYR A 258 -24.09 9.51 -3.85
CA TYR A 258 -24.41 9.35 -2.44
C TYR A 258 -25.47 10.35 -1.99
N GLU A 259 -26.72 10.12 -2.38
CA GLU A 259 -27.87 10.89 -1.87
C GLU A 259 -28.18 10.46 -0.43
N TYR A 260 -28.05 11.40 0.51
CA TYR A 260 -28.48 11.24 1.90
C TYR A 260 -29.69 12.14 2.13
N GLU A 261 -30.88 11.54 2.23
CA GLU A 261 -32.11 12.17 2.74
C GLU A 261 -32.24 12.04 4.27
#